data_AF-A0A7K1Z6D5-F1
#
_entry.id   AF-A0A7K1Z6D5-F1
#
_cell.length_a   1.000
_cell.length_b   1.000
_cell.length_c   1.000
_cell.angle_alpha   90.00
_cell.angle_beta   90.00
_cell.angle_gamma   90.00
#
_symmetry.space_group_name_H-M   'P 1'
#
loop_
_entity.id
_entity.type
_entity.pdbx_description
1 polymer ?
#
loop_
_entity_poly.entity_id
_entity_poly.type
_entity_poly.pdbx_seq_one_letter_code
_entity_poly.pdbx_strand_id
1 'polypeptide(L)'
;MSRSSRGDGMNKKWLITGVLVVLAALVAAIWLLFFRDDAPEAVSTEAGLEQLQQDLAADDQDDADSQLDEGADPDAPDAEDTDTADAHAEDAAPEIADPGNAGTEVDDEPESTEDQDPEPTVEQRPFVGAANGVWTVDDEFGDFDFDTASGSFAGFRVAEELTVGKVTAVGRTGGVTGSLTIEDGNLVAAEITVDMTTIVSNDARREHAIVNALDSRNFPTAVFTLTEPMPLDTETLESGSTLKVDVVGDLTVKGTTNQVTFSLQATIAEAGIGLIIGSTEIVWQDFGVTPPRAPIVVSVEDRGIVEFQLIVRTS
;
A
#
# COMPACT_ATOMS: atom_id res chain seq x y z
N MET A 1 -42.71 -13.45 -67.07
CA MET A 1 -41.69 -12.93 -66.14
C MET A 1 -42.24 -11.69 -65.44
N SER A 2 -42.28 -11.66 -64.12
CA SER A 2 -41.92 -10.48 -63.32
C SER A 2 -41.67 -10.92 -61.87
N ARG A 3 -40.86 -10.18 -61.11
CA ARG A 3 -40.38 -10.61 -59.79
C ARG A 3 -41.35 -10.20 -58.68
N SER A 4 -41.55 -11.06 -57.69
CA SER A 4 -42.13 -10.65 -56.41
C SER A 4 -41.11 -9.79 -55.65
N SER A 5 -41.48 -8.54 -55.35
CA SER A 5 -40.67 -7.69 -54.47
C SER A 5 -40.86 -8.15 -53.03
N ARG A 6 -39.98 -9.03 -52.57
CA ARG A 6 -39.95 -9.46 -51.16
C ARG A 6 -39.31 -8.34 -50.34
N GLY A 7 -40.13 -7.35 -49.96
CA GLY A 7 -39.71 -6.26 -49.09
C GLY A 7 -39.33 -6.81 -47.72
N ASP A 8 -38.03 -7.01 -47.51
CA ASP A 8 -37.50 -7.45 -46.23
C ASP A 8 -37.63 -6.32 -45.21
N GLY A 9 -38.73 -6.36 -44.45
CA GLY A 9 -39.11 -5.35 -43.48
C GLY A 9 -38.27 -5.44 -42.21
N MET A 10 -36.95 -5.23 -42.33
CA MET A 10 -36.01 -5.20 -41.22
C MET A 10 -36.59 -4.36 -40.08
N ASN A 11 -36.90 -5.03 -38.96
CA ASN A 11 -37.79 -4.48 -37.95
C ASN A 11 -37.20 -3.20 -37.34
N LYS A 12 -37.72 -2.03 -37.72
CA LYS A 12 -37.24 -0.72 -37.21
C LYS A 12 -37.17 -0.66 -35.68
N LYS A 13 -38.01 -1.42 -34.96
CA LYS A 13 -37.94 -1.59 -33.51
C LYS A 13 -36.58 -2.13 -33.04
N TRP A 14 -36.11 -3.23 -33.64
CA TRP A 14 -34.79 -3.81 -33.33
C TRP A 14 -33.64 -2.85 -33.68
N LEU A 15 -33.74 -2.15 -34.81
CA LEU A 15 -32.73 -1.17 -35.23
C LEU A 15 -32.66 0.03 -34.27
N ILE A 16 -33.80 0.53 -33.79
CA ILE A 16 -33.89 1.60 -32.79
C ILE A 16 -33.39 1.11 -31.42
N THR A 17 -33.79 -0.09 -30.97
CA THR A 17 -33.31 -0.67 -29.70
C THR A 17 -31.80 -0.88 -29.73
N GLY A 18 -31.23 -1.39 -30.82
CA GLY A 18 -29.78 -1.56 -30.97
C GLY A 18 -29.02 -0.23 -30.88
N VAL A 19 -29.50 0.82 -31.57
CA VAL A 19 -28.91 2.16 -31.48
C VAL A 19 -29.02 2.76 -30.08
N LEU A 20 -30.14 2.55 -29.37
CA LEU A 20 -30.28 3.00 -27.98
C LEU A 20 -29.35 2.26 -27.01
N VAL A 21 -29.13 0.95 -27.19
CA VAL A 21 -28.17 0.18 -26.37
C VAL A 21 -26.74 0.63 -26.63
N VAL A 22 -26.35 0.89 -27.90
CA VAL A 22 -25.01 1.41 -28.23
C VAL A 22 -24.80 2.83 -27.69
N LEU A 23 -25.83 3.69 -27.73
CA LEU A 23 -25.76 5.02 -27.11
C LEU A 23 -25.67 4.95 -25.58
N ALA A 24 -26.43 4.05 -24.94
CA ALA A 24 -26.33 3.83 -23.49
C ALA A 24 -24.94 3.29 -23.10
N ALA A 25 -24.38 2.36 -23.87
CA ALA A 25 -23.03 1.85 -23.67
C ALA A 25 -21.95 2.93 -23.88
N LEU A 26 -22.11 3.82 -24.87
CA LEU A 26 -21.21 4.97 -25.05
C LEU A 26 -21.32 5.98 -23.91
N VAL A 27 -22.54 6.28 -23.43
CA VAL A 27 -22.72 7.17 -22.26
C VAL A 27 -22.15 6.53 -21.00
N ALA A 28 -22.31 5.22 -20.79
CA ALA A 28 -21.70 4.49 -19.69
C ALA A 28 -20.17 4.45 -19.78
N ALA A 29 -19.61 4.24 -20.97
CA ALA A 29 -18.16 4.28 -21.20
C ALA A 29 -17.59 5.69 -20.98
N ILE A 30 -18.26 6.74 -21.44
CA ILE A 30 -17.89 8.14 -21.16
C ILE A 30 -18.02 8.43 -19.65
N TRP A 31 -19.03 7.89 -18.97
CA TRP A 31 -19.16 8.05 -17.52
C TRP A 31 -18.01 7.37 -16.76
N LEU A 32 -17.70 6.11 -17.10
CA LEU A 32 -16.57 5.36 -16.56
C LEU A 32 -15.18 5.93 -16.88
N LEU A 33 -15.03 6.71 -17.97
CA LEU A 33 -13.77 7.34 -18.38
C LEU A 33 -13.60 8.79 -17.88
N PHE A 34 -14.63 9.42 -17.32
CA PHE A 34 -14.59 10.83 -16.93
C PHE A 34 -15.08 11.11 -15.49
N PHE A 35 -15.82 10.18 -14.87
CA PHE A 35 -16.49 10.34 -13.58
C PHE A 35 -16.47 9.07 -12.71
N ARG A 36 -15.54 8.13 -12.95
CA ARG A 36 -15.25 7.04 -12.02
C ARG A 36 -14.51 7.63 -10.81
N ASP A 37 -14.81 7.15 -9.60
CA ASP A 37 -14.12 7.60 -8.38
C ASP A 37 -12.80 6.83 -8.25
N ASP A 38 -11.84 7.22 -9.09
CA ASP A 38 -10.48 6.65 -9.15
C ASP A 38 -9.60 7.16 -8.00
N ALA A 39 -10.12 7.15 -6.77
CA ALA A 39 -9.35 7.49 -5.58
C ALA A 39 -8.70 6.20 -5.04
N PRO A 40 -7.36 6.12 -4.93
CA PRO A 40 -6.70 4.98 -4.29
C PRO A 40 -7.15 4.91 -2.82
N GLU A 41 -7.03 3.75 -2.17
CA GLU A 41 -7.55 3.58 -0.81
C GLU A 41 -6.86 4.53 0.20
N ALA A 42 -7.50 4.71 1.36
CA ALA A 42 -6.94 5.50 2.45
C ALA A 42 -5.87 4.68 3.17
N VAL A 43 -4.79 5.33 3.60
CA VAL A 43 -3.65 4.64 4.24
C VAL A 43 -4.07 3.86 5.49
N SER A 44 -3.63 2.60 5.57
CA SER A 44 -3.77 1.75 6.75
C SER A 44 -2.46 0.98 6.98
N THR A 45 -2.14 0.70 8.24
CA THR A 45 -0.95 -0.11 8.58
C THR A 45 -1.11 -1.58 8.26
N GLU A 46 -2.30 -2.05 7.95
CA GLU A 46 -2.52 -3.41 7.48
C GLU A 46 -2.03 -3.51 6.02
N ALA A 47 -2.57 -2.70 5.11
CA ALA A 47 -2.14 -2.67 3.72
C ALA A 47 -0.69 -2.19 3.52
N GLY A 48 -0.25 -1.18 4.28
CA GLY A 48 1.12 -0.67 4.21
C GLY A 48 2.17 -1.67 4.74
N LEU A 49 1.81 -2.52 5.71
CA LEU A 49 2.70 -3.58 6.19
C LEU A 49 2.69 -4.78 5.23
N GLU A 50 1.54 -5.13 4.65
CA GLU A 50 1.44 -6.15 3.59
C GLU A 50 2.32 -5.79 2.37
N GLN A 51 2.26 -4.54 1.90
CA GLN A 51 3.13 -4.05 0.82
C GLN A 51 4.61 -4.05 1.23
N LEU A 52 4.95 -3.52 2.42
CA LEU A 52 6.33 -3.51 2.92
C LEU A 52 6.91 -4.94 3.05
N GLN A 53 6.10 -5.91 3.48
CA GLN A 53 6.50 -7.32 3.55
C GLN A 53 6.65 -7.95 2.16
N GLN A 54 5.79 -7.59 1.20
CA GLN A 54 5.91 -8.03 -0.18
C GLN A 54 7.18 -7.49 -0.86
N ASP A 55 7.51 -6.22 -0.63
CA ASP A 55 8.69 -5.56 -1.21
C ASP A 55 9.98 -6.13 -0.59
N LEU A 56 10.04 -6.27 0.74
CA LEU A 56 11.16 -6.94 1.43
C LEU A 56 11.36 -8.40 0.99
N ALA A 57 10.25 -9.14 0.76
CA ALA A 57 10.32 -10.51 0.29
C ALA A 57 10.71 -10.63 -1.20
N ALA A 58 10.74 -9.53 -1.95
CA ALA A 58 11.28 -9.47 -3.32
C ALA A 58 12.79 -9.22 -3.31
N ASP A 59 13.27 -8.27 -2.49
CA ASP A 59 14.71 -7.99 -2.31
C ASP A 59 15.49 -9.25 -1.87
N ASP A 60 14.94 -10.02 -0.92
CA ASP A 60 15.51 -11.29 -0.43
C ASP A 60 15.62 -12.39 -1.53
N GLN A 61 14.96 -12.22 -2.70
CA GLN A 61 15.01 -13.18 -3.81
C GLN A 61 16.08 -12.83 -4.86
N ASP A 62 16.30 -11.55 -5.17
CA ASP A 62 17.37 -11.13 -6.09
C ASP A 62 18.78 -11.43 -5.51
N ASP A 63 18.93 -11.33 -4.18
CA ASP A 63 20.16 -11.70 -3.45
C ASP A 63 20.37 -13.24 -3.36
N ALA A 64 19.33 -14.03 -3.66
CA ALA A 64 19.38 -15.49 -3.71
C ALA A 64 19.74 -16.03 -5.11
N ASP A 65 19.10 -15.52 -6.17
CA ASP A 65 19.37 -15.94 -7.55
C ASP A 65 20.79 -15.50 -8.00
N SER A 66 21.27 -14.34 -7.52
CA SER A 66 22.63 -13.85 -7.79
C SER A 66 23.75 -14.69 -7.17
N GLN A 67 23.46 -15.54 -6.17
CA GLN A 67 24.43 -16.49 -5.60
C GLN A 67 24.55 -17.81 -6.40
N LEU A 68 23.74 -18.02 -7.43
CA LEU A 68 23.73 -19.28 -8.21
C LEU A 68 24.62 -19.26 -9.47
N ASP A 69 25.00 -18.09 -10.00
CA ASP A 69 25.78 -17.99 -11.27
C ASP A 69 27.30 -18.01 -11.06
N GLU A 70 27.81 -17.56 -9.91
CA GLU A 70 29.25 -17.37 -9.61
C GLU A 70 30.02 -18.70 -9.37
N GLY A 71 29.42 -19.86 -9.66
CA GLY A 71 29.90 -21.20 -9.28
C GLY A 71 30.67 -22.00 -10.36
N ALA A 72 30.79 -21.50 -11.59
CA ALA A 72 31.27 -22.28 -12.73
C ALA A 72 32.78 -22.09 -13.06
N ASP A 73 33.66 -22.87 -12.43
CA ASP A 73 35.06 -23.02 -12.85
C ASP A 73 35.15 -23.84 -14.17
N PRO A 74 35.66 -23.25 -15.28
CA PRO A 74 35.59 -23.87 -16.60
C PRO A 74 36.72 -24.87 -16.92
N ASP A 75 37.72 -25.07 -16.05
CA ASP A 75 38.95 -25.82 -16.36
C ASP A 75 39.04 -27.25 -15.73
N ALA A 76 37.89 -27.86 -15.40
CA ALA A 76 37.81 -29.25 -14.93
C ALA A 76 37.66 -30.27 -16.08
N PRO A 77 38.56 -31.26 -16.25
CA PRO A 77 38.52 -32.21 -17.37
C PRO A 77 37.65 -33.46 -17.10
N ASP A 78 36.92 -33.92 -18.14
CA ASP A 78 36.08 -35.13 -18.12
C ASP A 78 36.85 -36.43 -17.82
N ALA A 79 36.17 -37.36 -17.13
CA ALA A 79 36.56 -38.75 -17.01
C ALA A 79 35.31 -39.67 -17.03
N GLU A 80 35.28 -40.65 -17.95
CA GLU A 80 34.09 -41.46 -18.24
C GLU A 80 33.88 -42.67 -17.30
N ASP A 81 32.61 -42.96 -17.04
CA ASP A 81 31.93 -44.28 -17.06
C ASP A 81 32.69 -45.56 -16.62
N THR A 82 32.18 -46.24 -15.57
CA THR A 82 32.01 -47.71 -15.59
C THR A 82 30.77 -48.20 -14.84
N ASP A 83 30.02 -49.06 -15.52
CA ASP A 83 28.78 -49.79 -15.19
C ASP A 83 28.85 -50.90 -14.09
N THR A 84 27.66 -51.45 -13.79
CA THR A 84 27.26 -52.78 -13.27
C THR A 84 27.30 -53.19 -11.78
N ALA A 85 26.07 -53.39 -11.29
CA ALA A 85 25.53 -54.11 -10.11
C ALA A 85 26.13 -55.46 -9.66
N ASP A 86 25.77 -55.93 -8.43
CA ASP A 86 24.85 -57.09 -8.22
C ASP A 86 24.36 -57.31 -6.75
N ALA A 87 23.28 -58.09 -6.59
CA ALA A 87 22.91 -59.05 -5.51
C ALA A 87 22.55 -58.64 -4.04
N HIS A 88 21.28 -58.90 -3.67
CA HIS A 88 20.74 -59.78 -2.58
C HIS A 88 21.37 -59.84 -1.15
N ALA A 89 20.68 -60.18 -0.05
CA ALA A 89 19.25 -60.27 0.36
C ALA A 89 19.17 -60.78 1.84
N GLU A 90 17.97 -60.81 2.46
CA GLU A 90 17.59 -61.60 3.67
C GLU A 90 18.26 -61.22 5.03
N ASP A 91 17.73 -61.46 6.24
CA ASP A 91 16.44 -61.98 6.78
C ASP A 91 16.28 -61.56 8.29
N ALA A 92 15.12 -61.86 8.89
CA ALA A 92 14.84 -62.18 10.30
C ALA A 92 14.23 -61.11 11.26
N ALA A 93 13.02 -61.44 11.73
CA ALA A 93 12.38 -60.97 12.98
C ALA A 93 11.84 -62.19 13.77
N PRO A 94 11.64 -62.09 15.11
CA PRO A 94 10.29 -62.29 15.71
C PRO A 94 9.96 -61.22 16.82
N GLU A 95 8.70 -60.85 17.11
CA GLU A 95 7.57 -61.60 17.76
C GLU A 95 7.84 -61.87 19.28
N ILE A 96 6.96 -61.68 20.29
CA ILE A 96 5.49 -61.50 20.52
C ILE A 96 5.30 -60.57 21.78
N ALA A 97 4.16 -60.17 22.39
CA ALA A 97 2.70 -60.39 22.26
C ALA A 97 1.87 -59.32 23.05
N ASP A 98 0.67 -58.97 22.55
CA ASP A 98 -0.72 -59.22 23.09
C ASP A 98 -1.01 -59.27 24.63
N PRO A 99 -2.27 -59.10 25.15
CA PRO A 99 -3.56 -58.63 24.55
C PRO A 99 -4.28 -57.47 25.29
N GLY A 100 -5.39 -56.94 24.71
CA GLY A 100 -6.26 -55.95 25.39
C GLY A 100 -7.60 -55.53 24.73
N ASN A 101 -8.39 -56.43 24.14
CA ASN A 101 -9.63 -56.11 23.40
C ASN A 101 -10.84 -55.65 24.26
N ALA A 102 -11.49 -54.53 23.87
CA ALA A 102 -12.92 -54.28 24.06
C ALA A 102 -13.48 -53.26 23.03
N GLY A 103 -14.06 -53.74 21.92
CA GLY A 103 -14.35 -52.96 20.71
C GLY A 103 -15.52 -51.96 20.72
N THR A 104 -15.77 -51.39 19.53
CA THR A 104 -17.08 -51.03 18.96
C THR A 104 -16.88 -50.76 17.46
N GLU A 105 -17.65 -51.39 16.59
CA GLU A 105 -17.66 -51.12 15.14
C GLU A 105 -18.59 -49.92 14.85
N VAL A 106 -18.08 -48.93 14.10
CA VAL A 106 -18.90 -47.95 13.36
C VAL A 106 -18.21 -47.75 12.01
N ASP A 107 -18.88 -48.14 10.93
CA ASP A 107 -18.53 -47.71 9.58
C ASP A 107 -19.00 -46.25 9.41
N ASP A 108 -18.07 -45.30 9.45
CA ASP A 108 -18.24 -43.96 8.91
C ASP A 108 -17.06 -43.69 7.97
N GLU A 109 -17.35 -43.49 6.69
CA GLU A 109 -16.40 -43.19 5.62
C GLU A 109 -16.21 -41.67 5.56
N PRO A 110 -15.07 -41.10 6.01
CA PRO A 110 -14.84 -39.67 5.92
C PRO A 110 -14.55 -39.29 4.46
N GLU A 111 -15.29 -38.29 3.96
CA GLU A 111 -15.09 -37.75 2.62
C GLU A 111 -13.65 -37.23 2.44
N SER A 112 -13.13 -37.32 1.22
CA SER A 112 -11.82 -36.75 0.86
C SER A 112 -11.80 -35.24 1.09
N THR A 113 -11.23 -34.81 2.21
CA THR A 113 -10.87 -33.41 2.40
C THR A 113 -9.80 -33.05 1.37
N GLU A 114 -10.11 -32.09 0.49
CA GLU A 114 -9.09 -31.49 -0.37
C GLU A 114 -8.02 -30.85 0.51
N ASP A 115 -6.75 -31.21 0.31
CA ASP A 115 -5.61 -30.62 0.99
C ASP A 115 -5.48 -29.14 0.56
N GLN A 116 -6.20 -28.25 1.23
CA GLN A 116 -5.89 -26.83 1.21
C GLN A 116 -4.67 -26.61 2.10
N ASP A 117 -3.51 -26.67 1.46
CA ASP A 117 -2.24 -26.19 2.01
C ASP A 117 -2.48 -24.75 2.54
N PRO A 118 -2.31 -24.48 3.84
CA PRO A 118 -2.63 -23.19 4.40
C PRO A 118 -1.72 -22.13 3.79
N GLU A 119 -2.28 -20.96 3.44
CA GLU A 119 -1.50 -19.82 2.98
C GLU A 119 -0.36 -19.53 3.98
N PRO A 120 0.87 -19.26 3.51
CA PRO A 120 2.04 -19.20 4.36
C PRO A 120 1.91 -18.02 5.34
N THR A 121 1.49 -18.34 6.56
CA THR A 121 1.47 -17.39 7.68
C THR A 121 2.91 -16.98 7.95
N VAL A 122 3.28 -15.79 7.49
CA VAL A 122 4.57 -15.17 7.82
C VAL A 122 4.53 -14.81 9.31
N GLU A 123 5.06 -15.71 10.15
CA GLU A 123 5.21 -15.44 11.58
C GLU A 123 6.24 -14.32 11.77
N GLN A 124 5.72 -13.09 11.92
CA GLN A 124 6.49 -11.87 12.12
C GLN A 124 7.53 -12.07 13.24
N ARG A 125 8.81 -12.01 12.90
CA ARG A 125 9.88 -12.19 13.89
C ARG A 125 10.18 -10.85 14.54
N PRO A 126 10.21 -10.77 15.89
CA PRO A 126 10.37 -9.51 16.58
C PRO A 126 11.73 -8.88 16.31
N PHE A 127 11.74 -7.55 16.19
CA PHE A 127 12.95 -6.75 16.07
C PHE A 127 13.87 -6.95 17.28
N VAL A 128 15.19 -6.97 17.03
CA VAL A 128 16.21 -7.27 18.07
C VAL A 128 17.09 -6.04 18.39
N GLY A 129 16.70 -4.87 17.90
CA GLY A 129 17.29 -3.57 18.28
C GLY A 129 16.47 -2.86 19.35
N ALA A 130 16.71 -1.56 19.52
CA ALA A 130 15.94 -0.68 20.38
C ALA A 130 15.29 0.44 19.56
N ALA A 131 14.14 0.94 20.00
CA ALA A 131 13.44 2.05 19.36
C ALA A 131 14.14 3.41 19.58
N ASN A 132 14.96 3.53 20.63
CA ASN A 132 15.71 4.74 20.95
C ASN A 132 16.83 4.98 19.92
N GLY A 133 16.87 6.17 19.33
CA GLY A 133 17.79 6.54 18.25
C GLY A 133 17.30 7.71 17.41
N VAL A 134 18.04 8.03 16.35
CA VAL A 134 17.61 8.95 15.29
C VAL A 134 17.13 8.11 14.11
N TRP A 135 15.89 8.34 13.70
CA TRP A 135 15.27 7.67 12.56
C TRP A 135 15.11 8.71 11.44
N THR A 136 15.60 8.40 10.25
CA THR A 136 15.56 9.30 9.07
C THR A 136 14.60 8.73 8.04
N VAL A 137 13.82 9.59 7.38
CA VAL A 137 12.97 9.20 6.26
C VAL A 137 13.83 8.59 5.16
N ASP A 138 13.40 7.42 4.70
CA ASP A 138 14.05 6.66 3.65
C ASP A 138 13.52 7.10 2.28
N ASP A 139 14.43 7.53 1.41
CA ASP A 139 14.19 7.86 0.01
C ASP A 139 14.89 6.89 -0.97
N GLU A 140 15.51 5.82 -0.45
CA GLU A 140 16.04 4.70 -1.24
C GLU A 140 15.09 3.48 -1.22
N PHE A 141 14.35 3.27 -0.13
CA PHE A 141 13.43 2.13 0.01
C PHE A 141 12.04 2.43 -0.54
N GLY A 142 11.64 1.67 -1.58
CA GLY A 142 10.33 1.75 -2.22
C GLY A 142 10.18 2.97 -3.14
N ASP A 143 10.05 2.74 -4.44
CA ASP A 143 9.72 3.81 -5.39
C ASP A 143 8.33 4.41 -5.06
N PHE A 144 8.15 5.71 -5.29
CA PHE A 144 6.84 6.36 -5.14
C PHE A 144 5.92 6.02 -6.33
N ASP A 145 5.08 5.01 -6.14
CA ASP A 145 3.87 4.81 -6.93
C ASP A 145 2.66 5.50 -6.27
N PHE A 146 1.79 6.10 -7.08
CA PHE A 146 0.65 6.87 -6.60
C PHE A 146 -0.51 5.99 -6.09
N ASP A 147 -0.69 4.81 -6.71
CA ASP A 147 -1.79 3.88 -6.46
C ASP A 147 -1.43 2.86 -5.37
N THR A 148 -0.24 2.23 -5.44
CA THR A 148 0.20 1.22 -4.45
C THR A 148 0.84 1.80 -3.20
N ALA A 149 1.49 2.97 -3.30
CA ALA A 149 2.20 3.62 -2.21
C ALA A 149 3.28 2.74 -1.53
N SER A 150 4.13 2.08 -2.33
CA SER A 150 5.29 1.31 -1.87
C SER A 150 6.35 2.14 -1.12
N GLY A 151 6.56 3.40 -1.51
CA GLY A 151 7.55 4.30 -0.90
C GLY A 151 7.01 5.23 0.20
N SER A 152 7.92 6.03 0.78
CA SER A 152 7.58 7.19 1.61
C SER A 152 6.77 8.23 0.80
N PHE A 153 5.64 8.71 1.32
CA PHE A 153 4.83 9.74 0.67
C PHE A 153 4.00 10.59 1.63
N ALA A 154 3.61 11.78 1.18
CA ALA A 154 2.64 12.65 1.85
C ALA A 154 1.60 13.19 0.85
N GLY A 155 0.40 13.51 1.33
CA GLY A 155 -0.71 13.88 0.46
C GLY A 155 -1.94 14.41 1.18
N PHE A 156 -3.02 14.53 0.40
CA PHE A 156 -4.33 14.98 0.88
C PHE A 156 -5.49 14.26 0.19
N ARG A 157 -6.63 14.24 0.87
CA ARG A 157 -7.93 13.78 0.36
C ARG A 157 -9.01 14.83 0.61
N VAL A 158 -9.78 15.18 -0.41
CA VAL A 158 -10.93 16.10 -0.32
C VAL A 158 -12.16 15.49 -0.96
N ALA A 159 -13.29 15.52 -0.25
CA ALA A 159 -14.58 15.12 -0.80
C ALA A 159 -15.17 16.24 -1.68
N GLU A 160 -15.52 15.90 -2.92
CA GLU A 160 -16.18 16.79 -3.87
C GLU A 160 -17.61 16.29 -4.16
N GLU A 161 -18.59 17.19 -4.13
CA GLU A 161 -19.94 16.91 -4.65
C GLU A 161 -20.08 17.56 -6.03
N LEU A 162 -20.18 16.72 -7.06
CA LEU A 162 -20.38 17.10 -8.45
C LEU A 162 -21.86 17.07 -8.82
N THR A 163 -22.21 17.73 -9.92
CA THR A 163 -23.57 17.72 -10.48
C THR A 163 -24.02 16.31 -10.95
N VAL A 164 -23.11 15.33 -10.94
CA VAL A 164 -23.29 13.96 -11.45
C VAL A 164 -22.95 12.85 -10.45
N GLY A 165 -22.53 13.17 -9.22
CA GLY A 165 -22.10 12.20 -8.22
C GLY A 165 -21.15 12.80 -7.17
N LYS A 166 -20.68 11.98 -6.23
CA LYS A 166 -19.57 12.32 -5.33
C LYS A 166 -18.28 11.69 -5.85
N VAL A 167 -17.15 12.35 -5.64
CA VAL A 167 -15.81 11.83 -5.91
C VAL A 167 -14.83 12.30 -4.82
N THR A 168 -13.69 11.63 -4.70
CA THR A 168 -12.58 12.07 -3.84
C THR A 168 -11.43 12.61 -4.70
N ALA A 169 -11.06 13.86 -4.48
CA ALA A 169 -9.82 14.43 -4.99
C ALA A 169 -8.67 13.97 -4.09
N VAL A 170 -7.73 13.20 -4.64
CA VAL A 170 -6.51 12.76 -3.97
C VAL A 170 -5.30 13.42 -4.64
N GLY A 171 -4.38 13.92 -3.85
CA GLY A 171 -3.07 14.39 -4.31
C GLY A 171 -1.97 13.84 -3.42
N ARG A 172 -0.89 13.32 -4.00
CA ARG A 172 0.24 12.69 -3.28
C ARG A 172 1.57 13.09 -3.89
N THR A 173 2.64 13.03 -3.12
CA THR A 173 4.04 13.18 -3.54
C THR A 173 4.93 12.27 -2.72
N GLY A 174 5.89 11.60 -3.39
CA GLY A 174 7.00 10.90 -2.75
C GLY A 174 8.16 11.81 -2.33
N GLY A 175 8.10 13.11 -2.64
CA GLY A 175 9.11 14.09 -2.26
C GLY A 175 9.08 14.42 -0.77
N VAL A 176 9.32 13.43 0.10
CA VAL A 176 9.29 13.57 1.55
C VAL A 176 10.67 13.30 2.14
N THR A 177 11.09 14.16 3.04
CA THR A 177 12.39 14.08 3.74
C THR A 177 12.21 14.48 5.19
N GLY A 178 13.11 14.04 6.07
CA GLY A 178 13.08 14.46 7.48
C GLY A 178 13.65 13.42 8.42
N SER A 179 13.50 13.67 9.71
CA SER A 179 13.90 12.73 10.75
C SER A 179 13.09 12.93 12.04
N LEU A 180 13.17 11.93 12.91
CA LEU A 180 12.65 11.96 14.27
C LEU A 180 13.68 11.36 15.24
N THR A 181 13.55 11.69 16.52
CA THR A 181 14.49 11.26 17.56
C THR A 181 13.72 10.73 18.76
N ILE A 182 14.09 9.53 19.20
CA ILE A 182 13.53 8.85 20.36
C ILE A 182 14.61 8.75 21.44
N GLU A 183 14.41 9.41 22.58
CA GLU A 183 15.30 9.42 23.74
C GLU A 183 14.57 8.98 25.01
N ASP A 184 15.16 8.05 25.77
CA ASP A 184 14.62 7.47 27.02
C ASP A 184 13.12 7.07 26.92
N GLY A 185 12.70 6.55 25.76
CA GLY A 185 11.31 6.15 25.48
C GLY A 185 10.37 7.30 25.11
N ASN A 186 10.88 8.47 24.71
CA ASN A 186 10.07 9.62 24.31
C ASN A 186 10.45 10.07 22.90
N LEU A 187 9.45 10.34 22.05
CA LEU A 187 9.62 11.14 20.85
C LEU A 187 9.97 12.58 21.28
N VAL A 188 11.25 12.96 21.19
CA VAL A 188 11.75 14.28 21.66
C VAL A 188 11.88 15.31 20.55
N ALA A 189 12.01 14.86 19.30
CA ALA A 189 12.02 15.71 18.11
C ALA A 189 11.43 14.97 16.92
N ALA A 190 10.78 15.70 16.01
CA ALA A 190 10.50 15.28 14.64
C ALA A 190 10.40 16.51 13.75
N GLU A 191 11.01 16.47 12.57
CA GLU A 191 10.83 17.46 11.51
C GLU A 191 10.71 16.74 10.17
N ILE A 192 9.57 16.92 9.48
CA ILE A 192 9.25 16.31 8.20
C ILE A 192 8.96 17.42 7.19
N THR A 193 9.68 17.41 6.06
CA THR A 193 9.55 18.36 4.95
C THR A 193 9.03 17.65 3.70
N VAL A 194 7.99 18.20 3.10
CA VAL A 194 7.31 17.68 1.89
C VAL A 194 7.46 18.68 0.75
N ASP A 195 7.95 18.23 -0.40
CA ASP A 195 8.01 19.01 -1.65
C ASP A 195 6.63 19.07 -2.32
N MET A 196 6.01 20.24 -2.24
CA MET A 196 4.69 20.55 -2.80
C MET A 196 4.76 20.87 -4.30
N THR A 197 5.95 20.85 -4.93
CA THR A 197 6.13 21.05 -6.38
C THR A 197 6.00 19.75 -7.18
N THR A 198 6.18 18.61 -6.53
CA THR A 198 6.12 17.25 -7.09
C THR A 198 4.77 16.54 -6.88
N ILE A 199 3.76 17.22 -6.31
CA ILE A 199 2.41 16.66 -6.13
C ILE A 199 1.75 16.32 -7.47
N VAL A 200 1.38 15.04 -7.60
CA VAL A 200 0.51 14.47 -8.64
C VAL A 200 -0.88 14.18 -8.06
N SER A 201 -1.87 13.90 -8.91
CA SER A 201 -3.26 13.67 -8.50
C SER A 201 -3.93 12.60 -9.36
N ASN A 202 -4.94 11.91 -8.80
CA ASN A 202 -5.80 10.96 -9.52
C ASN A 202 -6.65 11.58 -10.66
N ASP A 203 -6.45 12.87 -10.96
CA ASP A 203 -6.86 13.47 -12.23
C ASP A 203 -5.87 14.57 -12.63
N ALA A 204 -5.07 14.32 -13.67
CA ALA A 204 -4.11 15.28 -14.21
C ALA A 204 -4.75 16.63 -14.65
N ARG A 205 -6.07 16.65 -14.90
CA ARG A 205 -6.82 17.89 -15.19
C ARG A 205 -6.88 18.83 -13.98
N ARG A 206 -6.67 18.32 -12.75
CA ARG A 206 -6.68 19.08 -11.48
C ARG A 206 -5.31 19.59 -11.06
N GLU A 207 -4.19 18.98 -11.49
CA GLU A 207 -2.82 19.33 -11.05
C GLU A 207 -2.53 20.84 -11.11
N HIS A 208 -2.80 21.48 -12.24
CA HIS A 208 -2.61 22.93 -12.39
C HIS A 208 -3.48 23.74 -11.42
N ALA A 209 -4.68 23.27 -11.07
CA ALA A 209 -5.53 23.94 -10.07
C ALA A 209 -5.00 23.74 -8.65
N ILE A 210 -4.50 22.53 -8.33
CA ILE A 210 -3.87 22.18 -7.05
C ILE A 210 -2.61 23.02 -6.81
N VAL A 211 -1.69 23.06 -7.78
CA VAL A 211 -0.45 23.87 -7.73
C VAL A 211 -0.73 25.36 -7.52
N ASN A 212 -1.78 25.91 -8.12
CA ASN A 212 -2.18 27.31 -7.91
C ASN A 212 -2.94 27.54 -6.58
N ALA A 213 -3.66 26.55 -6.06
CA ALA A 213 -4.36 26.64 -4.77
C ALA A 213 -3.38 26.60 -3.59
N LEU A 214 -2.36 25.75 -3.69
CA LEU A 214 -1.22 25.66 -2.76
C LEU A 214 -0.19 26.77 -2.98
N ASP A 215 -0.12 27.35 -4.17
CA ASP A 215 0.91 28.32 -4.60
C ASP A 215 2.34 27.79 -4.42
N SER A 216 2.57 26.51 -4.78
CA SER A 216 3.84 25.82 -4.51
C SER A 216 5.05 26.35 -5.30
N ARG A 217 4.85 27.33 -6.18
CA ARG A 217 5.97 28.09 -6.79
C ARG A 217 6.57 29.13 -5.84
N ASN A 218 5.79 29.64 -4.90
CA ASN A 218 6.23 30.58 -3.87
C ASN A 218 6.43 29.88 -2.51
N PHE A 219 5.68 28.80 -2.27
CA PHE A 219 5.74 27.98 -1.06
C PHE A 219 6.03 26.50 -1.44
N PRO A 220 7.26 26.19 -1.89
CA PRO A 220 7.59 24.88 -2.44
C PRO A 220 7.55 23.75 -1.42
N THR A 221 7.60 24.05 -0.12
CA THR A 221 7.53 23.04 0.93
C THR A 221 6.33 23.21 1.86
N ALA A 222 5.82 22.09 2.35
CA ALA A 222 5.13 22.01 3.62
C ALA A 222 6.07 21.39 4.65
N VAL A 223 5.95 21.78 5.92
CA VAL A 223 6.82 21.30 7.01
C VAL A 223 5.98 20.99 8.24
N PHE A 224 6.20 19.84 8.88
CA PHE A 224 5.69 19.53 10.20
C PHE A 224 6.85 19.48 11.20
N THR A 225 6.70 20.13 12.35
CA THR A 225 7.68 20.10 13.44
C THR A 225 7.00 19.76 14.78
N LEU A 226 7.53 18.78 15.52
CA LEU A 226 7.04 18.41 16.86
C LEU A 226 7.14 19.59 17.84
N THR A 227 6.06 19.92 18.56
CA THR A 227 6.05 21.06 19.50
C THR A 227 6.38 20.68 20.95
N GLU A 228 6.06 19.45 21.39
CA GLU A 228 6.29 18.99 22.76
C GLU A 228 6.73 17.51 22.75
N PRO A 229 7.69 17.09 23.61
CA PRO A 229 8.08 15.69 23.73
C PRO A 229 6.92 14.79 24.18
N MET A 230 6.79 13.61 23.57
CA MET A 230 5.71 12.67 23.81
C MET A 230 6.25 11.28 24.20
N PRO A 231 5.78 10.65 25.30
CA PRO A 231 6.17 9.29 25.64
C PRO A 231 5.64 8.29 24.61
N LEU A 232 6.46 7.29 24.28
CA LEU A 232 6.11 6.16 23.42
C LEU A 232 6.09 4.87 24.25
N ASP A 233 5.23 3.93 23.85
CA ASP A 233 5.36 2.54 24.30
C ASP A 233 6.37 1.84 23.37
N THR A 234 7.64 1.86 23.79
CA THR A 234 8.72 1.20 23.03
C THR A 234 8.65 -0.31 23.11
N GLU A 235 8.05 -0.91 24.16
CA GLU A 235 7.88 -2.38 24.23
C GLU A 235 6.93 -2.87 23.12
N THR A 236 5.87 -2.10 22.84
CA THR A 236 4.99 -2.34 21.68
C THR A 236 5.77 -2.23 20.36
N LEU A 237 6.53 -1.16 20.14
CA LEU A 237 7.29 -0.96 18.89
C LEU A 237 8.38 -2.03 18.68
N GLU A 238 9.17 -2.34 19.71
CA GLU A 238 10.27 -3.31 19.67
C GLU A 238 9.76 -4.75 19.48
N SER A 239 8.50 -5.03 19.82
CA SER A 239 7.84 -6.31 19.54
C SER A 239 7.38 -6.48 18.08
N GLY A 240 7.46 -5.43 17.25
CA GLY A 240 6.87 -5.38 15.90
C GLY A 240 5.36 -5.10 15.88
N SER A 241 4.76 -4.83 17.04
CA SER A 241 3.33 -4.52 17.15
C SER A 241 3.02 -3.06 16.78
N THR A 242 1.86 -2.81 16.18
CA THR A 242 1.44 -1.45 15.81
C THR A 242 1.07 -0.61 17.05
N LEU A 243 1.93 0.34 17.40
CA LEU A 243 1.64 1.43 18.33
C LEU A 243 0.67 2.42 17.68
N LYS A 244 -0.31 2.93 18.45
CA LYS A 244 -1.25 3.98 18.00
C LYS A 244 -1.21 5.16 18.98
N VAL A 245 -0.91 6.37 18.47
CA VAL A 245 -0.64 7.58 19.28
C VAL A 245 -1.09 8.85 18.56
N ASP A 246 -1.46 9.88 19.32
CA ASP A 246 -1.82 11.21 18.79
C ASP A 246 -0.66 12.19 19.01
N VAL A 247 0.03 12.60 17.94
CA VAL A 247 1.19 13.50 17.99
C VAL A 247 0.78 14.95 17.73
N VAL A 248 1.23 15.88 18.57
CA VAL A 248 0.99 17.33 18.44
C VAL A 248 2.22 18.04 17.88
N GLY A 249 2.02 18.88 16.86
CA GLY A 249 3.09 19.70 16.30
C GLY A 249 2.58 20.85 15.44
N ASP A 250 3.49 21.73 15.05
CA ASP A 250 3.21 22.85 14.16
C ASP A 250 3.32 22.37 12.71
N LEU A 251 2.20 22.42 11.98
CA LEU A 251 2.14 22.20 10.54
C LEU A 251 2.22 23.54 9.83
N THR A 252 3.12 23.66 8.86
CA THR A 252 3.25 24.81 7.97
C THR A 252 2.88 24.41 6.54
N VAL A 253 1.81 24.99 6.01
CA VAL A 253 1.37 24.83 4.61
C VAL A 253 1.20 26.23 4.02
N LYS A 254 1.69 26.45 2.79
CA LYS A 254 1.57 27.74 2.07
C LYS A 254 2.08 28.94 2.91
N GLY A 255 3.16 28.73 3.65
CA GLY A 255 3.75 29.73 4.54
C GLY A 255 2.87 30.15 5.74
N THR A 256 1.78 29.43 6.02
CA THR A 256 0.93 29.64 7.19
C THR A 256 1.13 28.46 8.14
N THR A 257 1.42 28.75 9.41
CA THR A 257 1.71 27.74 10.44
C THR A 257 0.56 27.67 11.45
N ASN A 258 0.04 26.47 11.70
CA ASN A 258 -0.95 26.18 12.74
C ASN A 258 -0.59 24.89 13.47
N GLN A 259 -0.84 24.84 14.78
CA GLN A 259 -0.73 23.60 15.55
C GLN A 259 -1.82 22.61 15.13
N VAL A 260 -1.44 21.35 14.92
CA VAL A 260 -2.32 20.24 14.57
C VAL A 260 -2.04 19.01 15.44
N THR A 261 -2.98 18.07 15.45
CA THR A 261 -2.81 16.74 16.04
C THR A 261 -2.95 15.70 14.95
N PHE A 262 -1.91 14.89 14.72
CA PHE A 262 -1.98 13.73 13.82
C PHE A 262 -2.22 12.46 14.63
N SER A 263 -3.24 11.69 14.25
CA SER A 263 -3.39 10.32 14.73
C SER A 263 -2.48 9.42 13.91
N LEU A 264 -1.51 8.79 14.57
CA LEU A 264 -0.49 7.94 13.97
C LEU A 264 -0.69 6.47 14.32
N GLN A 265 -0.22 5.62 13.41
CA GLN A 265 0.00 4.20 13.62
C GLN A 265 1.44 3.91 13.20
N ALA A 266 2.24 3.33 14.10
CA ALA A 266 3.67 3.12 13.91
C ALA A 266 4.10 1.70 14.30
N THR A 267 5.06 1.13 13.59
CA THR A 267 5.68 -0.17 13.92
C THR A 267 7.13 -0.22 13.43
N ILE A 268 7.92 -1.18 13.94
CA ILE A 268 9.25 -1.52 13.45
C ILE A 268 9.18 -2.94 12.87
N ALA A 269 9.42 -3.06 11.56
CA ALA A 269 9.42 -4.32 10.82
C ALA A 269 10.74 -5.10 11.00
N GLU A 270 10.83 -6.27 10.36
CA GLU A 270 12.10 -6.99 10.20
C GLU A 270 13.16 -6.11 9.50
N ALA A 271 14.43 -6.50 9.61
CA ALA A 271 15.62 -5.67 9.26
C ALA A 271 15.78 -4.32 10.00
N GLY A 272 14.80 -3.86 10.79
CA GLY A 272 14.88 -2.60 11.55
C GLY A 272 14.39 -1.37 10.78
N ILE A 273 13.46 -1.57 9.85
CA ILE A 273 12.77 -0.50 9.12
C ILE A 273 11.52 -0.09 9.91
N GLY A 274 11.35 1.19 10.18
CA GLY A 274 10.14 1.73 10.79
C GLY A 274 9.10 2.10 9.72
N LEU A 275 7.84 1.75 9.95
CA LEU A 275 6.70 2.18 9.15
C LEU A 275 5.80 3.08 9.99
N ILE A 276 5.54 4.30 9.53
CA ILE A 276 4.72 5.30 10.24
C ILE A 276 3.66 5.85 9.31
N ILE A 277 2.40 5.56 9.60
CA ILE A 277 1.24 6.07 8.85
C ILE A 277 0.48 7.07 9.71
N GLY A 278 0.17 8.22 9.14
CA GLY A 278 -0.47 9.33 9.86
C GLY A 278 -1.58 10.01 9.08
N SER A 279 -2.59 10.49 9.80
CA SER A 279 -3.61 11.38 9.20
C SER A 279 -4.16 12.41 10.18
N THR A 280 -4.70 13.51 9.63
CA THR A 280 -5.46 14.51 10.39
C THR A 280 -6.47 15.24 9.49
N GLU A 281 -7.57 15.74 10.06
CA GLU A 281 -8.51 16.60 9.33
C GLU A 281 -8.18 18.08 9.56
N ILE A 282 -7.97 18.82 8.47
CA ILE A 282 -7.72 20.27 8.51
C ILE A 282 -8.83 21.06 7.81
N VAL A 283 -8.93 22.35 8.15
CA VAL A 283 -9.70 23.35 7.38
C VAL A 283 -8.76 24.04 6.40
N TRP A 284 -9.07 24.03 5.10
CA TRP A 284 -8.17 24.58 4.07
C TRP A 284 -7.90 26.08 4.25
N GLN A 285 -8.93 26.82 4.68
CA GLN A 285 -8.86 28.27 4.83
C GLN A 285 -7.91 28.71 5.95
N ASP A 286 -7.70 27.88 6.98
CA ASP A 286 -6.79 28.18 8.10
C ASP A 286 -5.31 28.20 7.67
N PHE A 287 -4.99 27.56 6.54
CA PHE A 287 -3.69 27.57 5.88
C PHE A 287 -3.65 28.52 4.65
N GLY A 288 -4.67 29.36 4.46
CA GLY A 288 -4.78 30.24 3.29
C GLY A 288 -4.97 29.49 1.96
N VAL A 289 -5.32 28.20 2.00
CA VAL A 289 -5.68 27.39 0.83
C VAL A 289 -7.17 27.62 0.53
N THR A 290 -7.49 27.94 -0.72
CA THR A 290 -8.88 28.06 -1.19
C THR A 290 -9.12 26.98 -2.24
N PRO A 291 -9.98 25.99 -1.98
CA PRO A 291 -10.25 24.95 -2.97
C PRO A 291 -10.75 25.52 -4.32
N PRO A 292 -10.25 25.02 -5.46
CA PRO A 292 -10.59 25.55 -6.77
C PRO A 292 -12.06 25.29 -7.13
N ARG A 293 -12.75 26.31 -7.66
CA ARG A 293 -14.16 26.20 -8.07
C ARG A 293 -14.26 25.89 -9.56
N ALA A 294 -14.85 24.74 -9.92
CA ALA A 294 -15.13 24.37 -11.31
C ALA A 294 -16.64 24.39 -11.63
N PRO A 295 -17.08 24.69 -12.87
CA PRO A 295 -18.51 24.87 -13.19
C PRO A 295 -19.43 23.64 -13.05
N ILE A 296 -18.85 22.46 -12.80
CA ILE A 296 -19.56 21.18 -12.60
C ILE A 296 -19.58 20.71 -11.13
N VAL A 297 -18.78 21.36 -10.27
CA VAL A 297 -18.71 21.12 -8.83
C VAL A 297 -19.84 21.91 -8.17
N VAL A 298 -20.67 21.23 -7.38
CA VAL A 298 -21.74 21.84 -6.57
C VAL A 298 -21.12 22.41 -5.29
N SER A 299 -20.25 21.64 -4.65
CA SER A 299 -19.45 22.05 -3.49
C SER A 299 -18.18 21.22 -3.39
N VAL A 300 -17.09 21.88 -2.97
CA VAL A 300 -15.94 21.22 -2.34
C VAL A 300 -16.11 21.41 -0.84
N GLU A 301 -15.76 20.42 -0.02
CA GLU A 301 -15.78 20.57 1.44
C GLU A 301 -14.74 21.60 1.90
N ASP A 302 -15.04 22.38 2.94
CA ASP A 302 -14.08 23.37 3.50
C ASP A 302 -12.96 22.68 4.30
N ARG A 303 -13.13 21.37 4.54
CA ARG A 303 -12.19 20.47 5.22
C ARG A 303 -11.56 19.47 4.26
N GLY A 304 -10.50 18.81 4.72
CA GLY A 304 -9.96 17.62 4.07
C GLY A 304 -8.97 16.90 4.97
N ILE A 305 -8.63 15.68 4.58
CA ILE A 305 -7.63 14.87 5.29
C ILE A 305 -6.26 15.19 4.71
N VAL A 306 -5.27 15.43 5.56
CA VAL A 306 -3.85 15.27 5.22
C VAL A 306 -3.46 13.85 5.64
N GLU A 307 -2.84 13.10 4.74
CA GLU A 307 -2.39 11.72 4.97
C GLU A 307 -0.90 11.57 4.61
N PHE A 308 -0.20 10.66 5.29
CA PHE A 308 1.16 10.29 4.93
C PHE A 308 1.50 8.84 5.32
N GLN A 309 2.53 8.32 4.66
CA GLN A 309 3.26 7.12 5.03
C GLN A 309 4.75 7.45 5.00
N LEU A 310 5.48 7.15 6.07
CA LEU A 310 6.93 7.29 6.13
C LEU A 310 7.54 5.91 6.34
N ILE A 311 8.48 5.55 5.49
CA ILE A 311 9.45 4.49 5.73
C ILE A 311 10.67 5.17 6.35
N VAL A 312 11.19 4.64 7.45
CA VAL A 312 12.33 5.24 8.18
C VAL A 312 13.38 4.20 8.55
N ARG A 313 14.66 4.53 8.39
CA ARG A 313 15.79 3.73 8.90
C ARG A 313 16.49 4.45 10.06
N THR A 314 17.02 3.69 11.01
CA THR A 314 17.88 4.19 12.09
C THR A 314 19.30 4.49 11.54
N SER A 315 19.96 5.54 12.05
CA SER A 315 21.23 6.09 11.52
C SER A 315 22.49 5.68 12.31
#